data_AF-A0A3L6FD05-F1
#
_entry.id   AF-A0A3L6FD05-F1
#
_cell.length_a   1.000
_cell.length_b   1.000
_cell.length_c   1.000
_cell.angle_alpha   90.00
_cell.angle_beta   90.00
_cell.angle_gamma   90.00
#
_symmetry.space_group_name_H-M   'P 1'
#
loop_
_entity.id
_entity.type
_entity.pdbx_description
1 polymer ?
#
loop_
_entity_poly.entity_id
_entity_poly.type
_entity_poly.pdbx_seq_one_letter_code
_entity_poly.pdbx_strand_id
1 'polypeptide(L)'
;MPDSPELVVRALGKRLAQPRLGKDALIKLLKQAESALSEFSQSSSLQDPLHALSKSLVQTTLLNHKDKDVKLLVSVCLIEVMRVLAPDPPFSDEILKEIFKLFISIFADLAETSSPFLTRRMKILENVAALRCSMIMLNIGCEDLILDMVKIFFSTVKHGLQKSVHQAMLSMMTQILNEKVTQSLVDVILRNLVKDDKSDQVDIRLEAVHLIGRLLALSNLQFGQENKMVFIEFLRRFSDKSAEVRIAAIDAAKACYMDVSRDEAQHILSSLEGRLLDFDEKVRIRAVHTVCDLAKSNLSSSAKLILHAAERLRDKKASVRKNVMHKLLELYRDYCEKCSKGTATVNTHYEQIPAKLIVLCFDNDIESFRPQNMELIFAEELFPFSLSPKERATHWIAFFSYFKPEHIKALNIIFSQKRRLQLEMQTYLSLRARKEESSEEMQKRIRAAFRKMATSFPDISKAEECFENLHQMKDNNIFKDLDELINEGTSFAKGRVTRVILFQPFLSIRLHTFLISPTFILRDTTIMNREML
;
A
#
# COMPACT_ATOMS: atom_id res chain seq x y z
N MET A 1 -46.18 -23.30 -48.00
CA MET A 1 -45.30 -22.24 -47.45
C MET A 1 -45.31 -22.41 -45.95
N PRO A 2 -44.16 -22.43 -45.24
CA PRO A 2 -44.21 -22.35 -43.78
C PRO A 2 -44.97 -21.07 -43.40
N ASP A 3 -45.86 -21.16 -42.41
CA ASP A 3 -46.59 -20.00 -41.88
C ASP A 3 -45.58 -18.93 -41.46
N SER A 4 -45.90 -17.65 -41.67
CA SER A 4 -44.99 -16.58 -41.23
C SER A 4 -44.78 -16.67 -39.71
N PRO A 5 -43.56 -16.41 -39.19
CA PRO A 5 -43.28 -16.54 -37.75
C PRO A 5 -44.27 -15.77 -36.86
N GLU A 6 -44.80 -14.65 -37.34
CA GLU A 6 -45.83 -13.85 -36.67
C GLU A 6 -47.16 -14.60 -36.51
N LEU A 7 -47.61 -15.32 -37.54
CA LEU A 7 -48.81 -16.15 -37.50
C LEU A 7 -48.64 -17.33 -36.56
N VAL A 8 -47.44 -17.94 -36.55
CA VAL A 8 -47.10 -19.03 -35.64
C VAL A 8 -47.25 -18.58 -34.18
N VAL A 9 -46.67 -17.44 -33.81
CA VAL A 9 -46.76 -16.95 -32.44
C VAL A 9 -48.18 -16.55 -32.04
N ARG A 10 -48.96 -15.92 -32.94
CA ARG A 10 -50.38 -15.65 -32.70
C ARG A 10 -51.18 -16.93 -32.42
N ALA A 11 -50.95 -17.98 -33.21
CA ALA A 11 -51.62 -19.27 -33.05
C ALA A 11 -51.21 -19.96 -31.74
N LEU A 12 -49.92 -19.93 -31.39
CA LEU A 12 -49.40 -20.48 -30.14
C LEU A 12 -49.99 -19.79 -28.91
N GLY A 13 -50.10 -18.45 -28.93
CA GLY A 13 -50.76 -17.70 -27.87
C GLY A 13 -52.20 -18.16 -27.63
N LYS A 14 -53.01 -18.27 -28.69
CA LYS A 14 -54.39 -18.77 -28.58
C LYS A 14 -54.47 -20.20 -28.05
N ARG A 15 -53.53 -21.06 -28.44
CA ARG A 15 -53.48 -22.46 -27.97
C ARG A 15 -53.08 -22.54 -26.50
N LEU A 16 -52.10 -21.75 -26.05
CA LEU A 16 -51.66 -21.70 -24.66
C LEU A 16 -52.74 -21.14 -23.71
N ALA A 17 -53.64 -20.29 -24.22
CA ALA A 17 -54.77 -19.78 -23.46
C ALA A 17 -55.88 -20.82 -23.18
N GLN A 18 -55.82 -22.02 -23.77
CA GLN A 18 -56.85 -23.03 -23.58
C GLN A 18 -56.79 -23.61 -22.14
N PRO A 19 -57.95 -23.78 -21.48
CA PRO A 19 -57.98 -24.39 -20.16
C PRO A 19 -57.58 -25.88 -20.21
N ARG A 20 -56.97 -26.38 -19.13
CA ARG A 20 -56.69 -27.82 -18.88
C ARG A 20 -55.68 -28.47 -19.85
N LEU A 21 -54.67 -27.74 -20.32
CA LEU A 21 -53.55 -28.35 -21.03
C LEU A 21 -52.71 -29.23 -20.09
N GLY A 22 -52.42 -30.46 -20.52
CA GLY A 22 -51.49 -31.36 -19.82
C GLY A 22 -50.03 -30.92 -19.95
N LYS A 23 -49.17 -31.37 -19.02
CA LYS A 23 -47.74 -31.02 -18.96
C LYS A 23 -47.04 -31.16 -20.32
N ASP A 24 -47.17 -32.30 -20.98
CA ASP A 24 -46.44 -32.57 -22.23
C ASP A 24 -46.89 -31.67 -23.38
N ALA A 25 -48.19 -31.33 -23.42
CA ALA A 25 -48.73 -30.39 -24.39
C ALA A 25 -48.17 -28.97 -24.15
N LEU A 26 -48.09 -28.52 -22.88
CA LEU A 26 -47.50 -27.24 -22.52
C LEU A 26 -46.02 -27.18 -22.94
N ILE A 27 -45.24 -28.20 -22.61
CA ILE A 27 -43.82 -28.27 -22.98
C ILE A 27 -43.65 -28.18 -24.49
N LYS A 28 -44.46 -28.92 -25.26
CA LYS A 28 -44.40 -28.88 -26.73
C LYS A 28 -44.72 -27.49 -27.28
N LEU A 29 -45.76 -26.84 -26.77
CA LEU A 29 -46.18 -25.50 -27.20
C LEU A 29 -45.13 -24.43 -26.84
N LEU A 30 -44.57 -24.48 -25.64
CA LEU A 30 -43.58 -23.51 -25.19
C LEU A 30 -42.25 -23.67 -25.94
N LYS A 31 -41.83 -24.89 -26.29
CA LYS A 31 -40.67 -25.11 -27.17
C LYS A 31 -40.90 -24.55 -28.57
N GLN A 32 -42.11 -24.69 -29.11
CA GLN A 32 -42.47 -24.07 -30.39
C GLN A 32 -42.43 -22.54 -30.29
N ALA A 33 -42.91 -21.97 -29.17
CA ALA A 33 -42.88 -20.53 -28.93
C ALA A 33 -41.45 -20.01 -28.79
N GLU A 34 -40.60 -20.70 -28.03
CA GLU A 34 -39.17 -20.38 -27.94
C GLU A 34 -38.49 -20.36 -29.32
N SER A 35 -38.69 -21.40 -30.14
CA SER A 35 -38.09 -21.47 -31.47
C SER A 35 -38.51 -20.28 -32.33
N ALA A 36 -39.81 -19.99 -32.38
CA ALA A 36 -40.34 -18.87 -33.17
C ALA A 36 -39.86 -17.51 -32.65
N LEU A 37 -39.83 -17.31 -31.32
CA LEU A 37 -39.37 -16.07 -30.70
C LEU A 37 -37.87 -15.81 -30.96
N SER A 38 -37.06 -16.87 -31.01
CA SER A 38 -35.62 -16.75 -31.23
C SER A 38 -35.24 -16.25 -32.62
N GLU A 39 -36.14 -16.38 -33.61
CA GLU A 39 -35.95 -15.89 -34.98
C GLU A 39 -36.20 -14.38 -35.12
N PHE A 40 -36.88 -13.77 -34.14
CA PHE A 40 -37.21 -12.35 -34.20
C PHE A 40 -36.04 -11.46 -33.73
N SER A 41 -35.74 -10.46 -34.55
CA SER A 41 -34.99 -9.27 -34.14
C SER A 41 -35.86 -8.35 -33.29
N GLN A 42 -35.22 -7.44 -32.54
CA GLN A 42 -35.94 -6.42 -31.78
C GLN A 42 -36.75 -5.51 -32.72
N SER A 43 -38.07 -5.43 -32.50
CA SER A 43 -38.98 -4.60 -33.28
C SER A 43 -40.29 -4.33 -32.55
N SER A 44 -40.67 -3.05 -32.44
CA SER A 44 -41.97 -2.64 -31.88
C SER A 44 -43.17 -3.06 -32.73
N SER A 45 -42.98 -3.31 -34.04
CA SER A 45 -44.05 -3.79 -34.93
C SER A 45 -44.60 -5.17 -34.54
N LEU A 46 -43.84 -5.93 -33.74
CA LEU A 46 -44.22 -7.26 -33.27
C LEU A 46 -45.14 -7.23 -32.04
N GLN A 47 -45.51 -6.04 -31.54
CA GLN A 47 -46.39 -5.90 -30.37
C GLN A 47 -47.75 -6.58 -30.58
N ASP A 48 -48.40 -6.33 -31.73
CA ASP A 48 -49.69 -6.95 -32.06
C ASP A 48 -49.58 -8.47 -32.33
N PRO A 49 -48.60 -8.97 -33.11
CA PRO A 49 -48.32 -10.40 -33.22
C PRO A 49 -48.11 -11.11 -31.87
N LEU A 50 -47.38 -10.50 -30.95
CA LEU A 50 -47.02 -11.12 -29.67
C LEU A 50 -48.11 -10.99 -28.60
N HIS A 51 -49.07 -10.08 -28.75
CA HIS A 51 -50.09 -9.78 -27.73
C HIS A 51 -50.78 -11.02 -27.14
N ALA A 52 -51.26 -11.94 -27.99
CA ALA A 52 -51.94 -13.16 -27.53
C ALA A 52 -51.01 -14.11 -26.77
N LEU A 53 -49.74 -14.19 -27.17
CA LEU A 53 -48.74 -15.00 -26.49
C LEU A 53 -48.37 -14.37 -25.14
N SER A 54 -48.05 -13.07 -25.12
CA SER A 54 -47.71 -12.31 -23.91
C SER A 54 -48.80 -12.46 -22.84
N LYS A 55 -50.08 -12.30 -23.23
CA LYS A 55 -51.23 -12.47 -22.32
C LYS A 55 -51.36 -13.90 -21.77
N SER A 56 -51.00 -14.90 -22.57
CA SER A 56 -51.10 -16.31 -22.16
C SER A 56 -49.98 -16.70 -21.20
N LEU A 57 -48.74 -16.29 -21.47
CA LEU A 57 -47.57 -16.61 -20.65
C LEU A 57 -47.69 -16.10 -19.20
N VAL A 58 -48.37 -14.98 -18.99
CA VAL A 58 -48.55 -14.36 -17.67
C VAL A 58 -49.80 -14.85 -16.92
N GLN A 59 -50.53 -15.82 -17.46
CA GLN A 59 -51.62 -16.46 -16.73
C GLN A 59 -51.07 -17.19 -15.51
N THR A 60 -51.77 -17.10 -14.38
CA THR A 60 -51.35 -17.71 -13.11
C THR A 60 -51.10 -19.22 -13.21
N THR A 61 -51.81 -19.91 -14.11
CA THR A 61 -51.63 -21.33 -14.42
C THR A 61 -50.26 -21.66 -15.02
N LEU A 62 -49.67 -20.74 -15.79
CA LEU A 62 -48.36 -20.90 -16.41
C LEU A 62 -47.24 -20.24 -15.60
N LEU A 63 -47.46 -18.99 -15.18
CA LEU A 63 -46.47 -18.21 -14.43
C LEU A 63 -46.11 -18.86 -13.08
N ASN A 64 -47.11 -19.44 -12.40
CA ASN A 64 -46.95 -20.13 -11.11
C ASN A 64 -47.04 -21.65 -11.24
N HIS A 65 -46.80 -22.20 -12.44
CA HIS A 65 -46.88 -23.65 -12.68
C HIS A 65 -45.90 -24.41 -11.78
N LYS A 66 -46.26 -25.58 -11.25
CA LYS A 66 -45.41 -26.31 -10.27
C LYS A 66 -44.21 -27.01 -10.90
N ASP A 67 -44.36 -27.48 -12.14
CA ASP A 67 -43.34 -28.25 -12.86
C ASP A 67 -42.14 -27.40 -13.29
N LYS A 68 -40.92 -27.88 -13.01
CA LYS A 68 -39.66 -27.15 -13.30
C LYS A 68 -39.42 -26.92 -14.79
N ASP A 69 -39.79 -27.86 -15.66
CA ASP A 69 -39.56 -27.75 -17.10
C ASP A 69 -40.49 -26.72 -17.72
N VAL A 70 -41.75 -26.72 -17.28
CA VAL A 70 -42.74 -25.71 -17.69
C VAL A 70 -42.29 -24.32 -17.23
N LYS A 71 -41.88 -24.16 -15.96
CA LYS A 71 -41.36 -22.88 -15.44
C LYS A 71 -40.20 -22.35 -16.28
N LEU A 72 -39.21 -23.19 -16.55
CA LEU A 72 -38.04 -22.83 -17.34
C LEU A 72 -38.44 -22.36 -18.74
N LEU A 73 -39.30 -23.11 -19.43
CA LEU A 73 -39.73 -22.76 -20.78
C LEU A 73 -40.59 -21.49 -20.80
N VAL A 74 -41.47 -21.29 -19.81
CA VAL A 74 -42.19 -20.03 -19.63
C VAL A 74 -41.20 -18.88 -19.43
N SER A 75 -40.16 -19.06 -18.61
CA SER A 75 -39.11 -18.04 -18.43
C SER A 75 -38.38 -17.71 -19.72
N VAL A 76 -38.02 -18.73 -20.52
CA VAL A 76 -37.39 -18.52 -21.84
C VAL A 76 -38.31 -17.71 -22.76
N CYS A 77 -39.59 -18.07 -22.86
CA CYS A 77 -40.52 -17.32 -23.71
C CYS A 77 -40.71 -15.88 -23.22
N LEU A 78 -40.84 -15.66 -21.91
CA LEU A 78 -41.01 -14.33 -21.34
C LEU A 78 -39.79 -13.43 -21.61
N ILE A 79 -38.57 -13.92 -21.37
CA ILE A 79 -37.36 -13.12 -21.60
C ILE A 79 -37.15 -12.82 -23.08
N GLU A 80 -37.51 -13.73 -23.98
CA GLU A 80 -37.47 -13.49 -25.42
C GLU A 80 -38.53 -12.49 -25.88
N VAL A 81 -39.75 -12.53 -25.33
CA VAL A 81 -40.76 -11.49 -25.59
C VAL A 81 -40.25 -10.12 -25.14
N MET A 82 -39.65 -10.03 -23.95
CA MET A 82 -39.03 -8.79 -23.47
C MET A 82 -37.88 -8.34 -24.39
N ARG A 83 -37.07 -9.27 -24.91
CA ARG A 83 -35.97 -8.97 -25.84
C ARG A 83 -36.50 -8.41 -27.16
N VAL A 84 -37.52 -9.03 -27.73
CA VAL A 84 -38.09 -8.64 -29.02
C VAL A 84 -38.79 -7.27 -28.94
N LEU A 85 -39.45 -6.98 -27.82
CA LEU A 85 -40.21 -5.75 -27.61
C LEU A 85 -39.48 -4.68 -26.80
N ALA A 86 -38.18 -4.86 -26.50
CA ALA A 86 -37.38 -3.85 -25.85
C ALA A 86 -37.39 -2.53 -26.65
N PRO A 87 -37.32 -1.36 -25.99
CA PRO A 87 -37.14 -1.14 -24.55
C PRO A 87 -38.44 -1.23 -23.71
N ASP A 88 -39.60 -1.34 -24.34
CA ASP A 88 -40.92 -1.21 -23.71
C ASP A 88 -41.67 -2.56 -23.70
N PRO A 89 -41.29 -3.50 -22.81
CA PRO A 89 -41.95 -4.81 -22.75
C PRO A 89 -43.45 -4.67 -22.44
N PRO A 90 -44.31 -5.56 -22.95
CA PRO A 90 -45.77 -5.40 -22.92
C PRO A 90 -46.39 -5.83 -21.58
N PHE A 91 -45.72 -5.57 -20.47
CA PHE A 91 -46.11 -6.05 -19.13
C PHE A 91 -46.21 -4.87 -18.17
N SER A 92 -47.25 -4.85 -17.33
CA SER A 92 -47.36 -3.87 -16.25
C SER A 92 -46.35 -4.17 -15.15
N ASP A 93 -46.08 -3.20 -14.28
CA ASP A 93 -45.13 -3.32 -13.18
C ASP A 93 -45.49 -4.48 -12.23
N GLU A 94 -46.78 -4.71 -11.96
CA GLU A 94 -47.24 -5.82 -11.11
C GLU A 94 -46.91 -7.18 -11.74
N ILE A 95 -47.06 -7.29 -13.06
CA ILE A 95 -46.76 -8.51 -13.79
C ILE A 95 -45.24 -8.70 -13.89
N LEU A 96 -44.48 -7.62 -14.18
CA LEU A 96 -43.02 -7.64 -14.21
C LEU A 96 -42.44 -8.14 -12.88
N LYS A 97 -43.01 -7.74 -11.74
CA LYS A 97 -42.62 -8.26 -10.43
C LYS A 97 -42.74 -9.79 -10.33
N GLU A 98 -43.84 -10.37 -10.81
CA GLU A 98 -44.03 -11.83 -10.82
C GLU A 98 -43.10 -12.53 -11.83
N ILE A 99 -42.85 -11.91 -12.98
CA ILE A 99 -41.87 -12.40 -13.97
C ILE A 99 -40.46 -12.43 -13.35
N PHE A 100 -40.04 -11.38 -12.64
CA PHE A 100 -38.74 -11.32 -12.00
C PHE A 100 -38.59 -12.35 -10.87
N LYS A 101 -39.64 -12.59 -10.07
CA LYS A 101 -39.65 -13.70 -9.10
C LYS A 101 -39.39 -15.03 -9.78
N LEU A 102 -40.02 -15.28 -10.94
CA LEU A 102 -39.81 -16.48 -11.72
C LEU A 102 -38.35 -16.56 -12.20
N PHE A 103 -37.80 -15.50 -12.82
CA PHE A 103 -36.40 -15.49 -13.28
C PHE A 103 -35.39 -15.75 -12.15
N ILE A 104 -35.58 -15.09 -11.00
CA ILE A 104 -34.71 -15.28 -9.83
C ILE A 104 -34.77 -16.73 -9.32
N SER A 105 -35.95 -17.36 -9.35
CA SER A 105 -36.08 -18.78 -9.00
C SER A 105 -35.31 -19.70 -9.95
N ILE A 106 -35.20 -19.33 -11.24
CA ILE A 106 -34.37 -20.07 -12.21
C ILE A 106 -32.88 -19.89 -11.92
N PHE A 107 -32.46 -18.70 -11.46
CA PHE A 107 -31.05 -18.44 -11.12
C PHE A 107 -30.59 -19.27 -9.92
N ALA A 108 -31.47 -19.55 -8.96
CA ALA A 108 -31.15 -20.40 -7.81
C ALA A 108 -30.71 -21.82 -8.25
N ASP A 109 -31.25 -22.32 -9.37
CA ASP A 109 -30.91 -23.63 -9.91
C ASP A 109 -29.64 -23.62 -10.80
N LEU A 110 -28.92 -22.49 -10.93
CA LEU A 110 -27.65 -22.44 -11.69
C LEU A 110 -26.53 -23.26 -11.05
N ALA A 111 -26.63 -23.56 -9.75
CA ALA A 111 -25.67 -24.43 -9.06
C ALA A 111 -25.75 -25.90 -9.52
N GLU A 112 -26.83 -26.33 -10.17
CA GLU A 112 -27.01 -27.69 -10.71
C GLU A 112 -26.24 -27.88 -12.03
N THR A 113 -24.91 -27.92 -11.98
CA THR A 113 -24.04 -27.90 -13.19
C THR A 113 -24.15 -29.15 -14.07
N SER A 114 -24.71 -30.26 -13.57
CA SER A 114 -24.97 -31.48 -14.35
C SER A 114 -26.31 -31.48 -15.10
N SER A 115 -27.13 -30.43 -14.91
CA SER A 115 -28.48 -30.37 -15.50
C SER A 115 -28.42 -30.16 -17.02
N PRO A 116 -29.21 -30.90 -17.83
CA PRO A 116 -29.32 -30.67 -19.27
C PRO A 116 -29.93 -29.30 -19.60
N PHE A 117 -30.52 -28.63 -18.60
CA PHE A 117 -31.14 -27.33 -18.74
C PHE A 117 -30.22 -26.16 -18.42
N LEU A 118 -28.99 -26.41 -17.97
CA LEU A 118 -28.05 -25.37 -17.52
C LEU A 118 -27.85 -24.28 -18.57
N THR A 119 -27.65 -24.66 -19.84
CA THR A 119 -27.45 -23.70 -20.95
C THR A 119 -28.63 -22.74 -21.10
N ARG A 120 -29.87 -23.23 -20.91
CA ARG A 120 -31.07 -22.39 -20.98
C ARG A 120 -31.13 -21.44 -19.79
N ARG A 121 -30.80 -21.91 -18.58
CA ARG A 121 -30.74 -21.07 -17.37
C ARG A 121 -29.69 -19.96 -17.50
N MET A 122 -28.52 -20.29 -18.04
CA MET A 122 -27.44 -19.32 -18.32
C MET A 122 -27.91 -18.24 -19.30
N LYS A 123 -28.52 -18.65 -20.42
CA LYS A 123 -29.03 -17.71 -21.43
C LYS A 123 -30.11 -16.77 -20.90
N ILE A 124 -30.99 -17.25 -20.01
CA ILE A 124 -31.97 -16.38 -19.32
C ILE A 124 -31.24 -15.31 -18.52
N LEU A 125 -30.23 -15.68 -17.71
CA LEU A 125 -29.47 -14.71 -16.91
C LEU A 125 -28.74 -13.68 -17.79
N GLU A 126 -28.12 -14.14 -18.87
CA GLU A 126 -27.43 -13.27 -19.84
C GLU A 126 -28.40 -12.28 -20.50
N ASN A 127 -29.58 -12.73 -20.91
CA ASN A 127 -30.61 -11.85 -21.47
C ASN A 127 -31.16 -10.86 -20.43
N VAL A 128 -31.39 -11.30 -19.18
CA VAL A 128 -31.80 -10.42 -18.07
C VAL A 128 -30.78 -9.31 -17.82
N ALA A 129 -29.48 -9.63 -17.90
CA ALA A 129 -28.42 -8.65 -17.81
C ALA A 129 -28.37 -7.72 -19.03
N ALA A 130 -28.48 -8.26 -20.25
CA ALA A 130 -28.43 -7.50 -21.50
C ALA A 130 -29.58 -6.50 -21.63
N LEU A 131 -30.78 -6.89 -21.16
CA LEU A 131 -31.96 -6.03 -21.14
C LEU A 131 -32.01 -5.08 -19.93
N ARG A 132 -30.97 -5.08 -19.09
CA ARG A 132 -30.87 -4.24 -17.89
C ARG A 132 -32.09 -4.39 -16.97
N CYS A 133 -32.62 -5.62 -16.84
CA CYS A 133 -33.79 -5.89 -16.02
C CYS A 133 -33.57 -5.54 -14.54
N SER A 134 -32.33 -5.52 -14.06
CA SER A 134 -31.97 -4.99 -12.75
C SER A 134 -32.39 -3.53 -12.55
N MET A 135 -32.34 -2.71 -13.59
CA MET A 135 -32.78 -1.31 -13.54
C MET A 135 -34.30 -1.21 -13.53
N ILE A 136 -34.98 -2.06 -14.30
CA ILE A 136 -36.45 -2.16 -14.26
C ILE A 136 -36.88 -2.54 -12.84
N MET A 137 -36.25 -3.53 -12.22
CA MET A 137 -36.53 -3.93 -10.83
C MET A 137 -36.34 -2.78 -9.83
N LEU A 138 -35.32 -1.93 -10.00
CA LEU A 138 -35.13 -0.75 -9.15
C LEU A 138 -36.25 0.28 -9.34
N ASN A 139 -36.61 0.56 -10.60
CA ASN A 139 -37.63 1.57 -10.94
C ASN A 139 -39.02 1.21 -10.39
N ILE A 140 -39.36 -0.07 -10.35
CA ILE A 140 -40.66 -0.55 -9.87
C ILE A 140 -40.65 -0.93 -8.37
N GLY A 141 -39.56 -0.63 -7.62
CA GLY A 141 -39.49 -0.87 -6.18
C GLY A 141 -39.41 -2.35 -5.77
N CYS A 142 -38.57 -3.14 -6.46
CA CYS A 142 -38.33 -4.55 -6.17
C CYS A 142 -37.00 -4.81 -5.43
N GLU A 143 -36.67 -4.01 -4.42
CA GLU A 143 -35.41 -4.12 -3.67
C GLU A 143 -35.23 -5.48 -2.97
N ASP A 144 -36.30 -6.09 -2.48
CA ASP A 144 -36.26 -7.44 -1.87
C ASP A 144 -35.83 -8.50 -2.89
N LEU A 145 -36.34 -8.42 -4.12
CA LEU A 145 -35.98 -9.34 -5.21
C LEU A 145 -34.53 -9.15 -5.63
N ILE A 146 -34.07 -7.89 -5.70
CA ILE A 146 -32.66 -7.57 -5.98
C ILE A 146 -31.76 -8.19 -4.91
N LEU A 147 -32.13 -8.04 -3.64
CA LEU A 147 -31.37 -8.61 -2.53
C LEU A 147 -31.28 -10.14 -2.63
N ASP A 148 -32.38 -10.81 -2.94
CA ASP A 148 -32.40 -12.26 -3.12
C ASP A 148 -31.60 -12.72 -4.34
N MET A 149 -31.69 -12.00 -5.45
CA MET A 149 -30.87 -12.23 -6.64
C MET A 149 -29.38 -12.15 -6.33
N VAL A 150 -28.93 -11.14 -5.58
CA VAL A 150 -27.52 -10.98 -5.22
C VAL A 150 -27.05 -12.08 -4.26
N LYS A 151 -27.88 -12.50 -3.29
CA LYS A 151 -27.57 -13.66 -2.44
C LYS A 151 -27.38 -14.93 -3.29
N ILE A 152 -28.26 -15.15 -4.27
CA ILE A 152 -28.18 -16.28 -5.20
C ILE A 152 -26.86 -16.21 -5.98
N PHE A 153 -26.50 -15.06 -6.55
CA PHE A 153 -25.24 -14.91 -7.30
C PHE A 153 -24.02 -15.34 -6.48
N PHE A 154 -23.88 -14.86 -5.24
CA PHE A 154 -22.79 -15.27 -4.36
C PHE A 154 -22.78 -16.76 -4.01
N SER A 155 -23.95 -17.41 -3.98
CA SER A 155 -24.03 -18.86 -3.78
C SER A 155 -23.65 -19.64 -5.03
N THR A 156 -24.11 -19.20 -6.21
CA THR A 156 -23.96 -19.94 -7.47
C THR A 156 -22.59 -19.75 -8.11
N VAL A 157 -21.96 -18.59 -7.93
CA VAL A 157 -20.66 -18.25 -8.53
C VAL A 157 -19.54 -19.23 -8.14
N LYS A 158 -19.68 -19.89 -6.99
CA LYS A 158 -18.71 -20.86 -6.47
C LYS A 158 -18.65 -22.18 -7.25
N HIS A 159 -19.62 -22.44 -8.12
CA HIS A 159 -19.77 -23.74 -8.81
C HIS A 159 -19.05 -23.83 -10.16
N GLY A 160 -18.15 -22.89 -10.49
CA GLY A 160 -17.34 -22.97 -11.72
C GLY A 160 -18.14 -22.73 -13.00
N LEU A 161 -19.04 -21.75 -12.98
CA LEU A 161 -19.86 -21.36 -14.14
C LEU A 161 -19.02 -20.74 -15.28
N GLN A 162 -19.61 -20.59 -16.46
CA GLN A 162 -18.95 -19.94 -17.59
C GLN A 162 -18.61 -18.47 -17.29
N LYS A 163 -17.53 -17.96 -17.91
CA LYS A 163 -17.08 -16.58 -17.70
C LYS A 163 -18.12 -15.53 -18.13
N SER A 164 -18.91 -15.81 -19.17
CA SER A 164 -20.00 -14.92 -19.62
C SER A 164 -21.06 -14.70 -18.55
N VAL A 165 -21.44 -15.78 -17.84
CA VAL A 165 -22.41 -15.75 -16.73
C VAL A 165 -21.88 -14.93 -15.56
N HIS A 166 -20.60 -15.10 -15.21
CA HIS A 166 -19.94 -14.27 -14.20
C HIS A 166 -19.98 -12.78 -14.58
N GLN A 167 -19.70 -12.46 -15.84
CA GLN A 167 -19.73 -11.09 -16.33
C GLN A 167 -21.15 -10.50 -16.30
N ALA A 168 -22.17 -11.31 -16.60
CA ALA A 168 -23.56 -10.89 -16.53
C ALA A 168 -24.01 -10.61 -15.08
N MET A 169 -23.67 -11.49 -14.13
CA MET A 169 -23.90 -11.27 -12.69
C MET A 169 -23.21 -9.97 -12.22
N LEU A 170 -21.93 -9.80 -12.56
CA LEU A 170 -21.13 -8.64 -12.18
C LEU A 170 -21.68 -7.34 -12.79
N SER A 171 -22.11 -7.37 -14.06
CA SER A 171 -22.73 -6.24 -14.75
C SER A 171 -24.00 -5.79 -14.03
N MET A 172 -24.89 -6.72 -13.70
CA MET A 172 -26.13 -6.39 -12.97
C MET A 172 -25.84 -5.82 -11.59
N MET A 173 -24.94 -6.45 -10.82
CA MET A 173 -24.55 -5.95 -9.49
C MET A 173 -23.93 -4.55 -9.56
N THR A 174 -23.04 -4.30 -10.53
CA THR A 174 -22.42 -2.99 -10.76
C THR A 174 -23.48 -1.94 -11.10
N GLN A 175 -24.42 -2.26 -11.99
CA GLN A 175 -25.51 -1.33 -12.33
C GLN A 175 -26.35 -0.97 -11.11
N ILE A 176 -26.70 -1.96 -10.27
CA ILE A 176 -27.47 -1.73 -9.04
C ILE A 176 -26.70 -0.82 -8.09
N LEU A 177 -25.42 -1.11 -7.87
CA LEU A 177 -24.58 -0.31 -6.97
C LEU A 177 -24.36 1.13 -7.47
N ASN A 178 -24.36 1.35 -8.78
CA ASN A 178 -24.23 2.69 -9.35
C ASN A 178 -25.53 3.51 -9.26
N GLU A 179 -26.68 2.86 -9.24
CA GLU A 179 -27.99 3.52 -9.25
C GLU A 179 -28.54 3.76 -7.83
N LYS A 180 -28.64 2.70 -7.02
CA LYS A 180 -29.22 2.78 -5.67
C LYS A 180 -28.62 1.71 -4.76
N VAL A 181 -27.86 2.16 -3.75
CA VAL A 181 -27.25 1.28 -2.75
C VAL A 181 -28.11 1.22 -1.50
N THR A 182 -28.50 0.02 -1.08
CA THR A 182 -29.17 -0.22 0.21
C THR A 182 -28.21 -0.86 1.20
N GLN A 183 -28.40 -0.60 2.50
CA GLN A 183 -27.54 -1.18 3.54
C GLN A 183 -27.58 -2.71 3.52
N SER A 184 -28.76 -3.30 3.31
CA SER A 184 -28.92 -4.76 3.22
C SER A 184 -28.11 -5.38 2.08
N LEU A 185 -27.99 -4.68 0.94
CA LEU A 185 -27.17 -5.12 -0.18
C LEU A 185 -25.68 -5.06 0.17
N VAL A 186 -25.24 -3.96 0.77
CA VAL A 186 -23.87 -3.79 1.27
C VAL A 186 -23.53 -4.90 2.25
N ASP A 187 -24.39 -5.19 3.22
CA ASP A 187 -24.17 -6.25 4.21
C ASP A 187 -24.01 -7.64 3.58
N VAL A 188 -24.74 -7.94 2.49
CA VAL A 188 -24.58 -9.21 1.76
C VAL A 188 -23.23 -9.27 1.06
N ILE A 189 -22.80 -8.19 0.41
CA ILE A 189 -21.50 -8.10 -0.26
C ILE A 189 -20.37 -8.23 0.77
N LEU A 190 -20.41 -7.42 1.83
CA LEU A 190 -19.37 -7.40 2.87
C LEU A 190 -19.26 -8.73 3.62
N ARG A 191 -20.38 -9.41 3.89
CA ARG A 191 -20.34 -10.76 4.49
C ARG A 191 -19.61 -11.78 3.62
N ASN A 192 -19.64 -11.63 2.30
CA ASN A 192 -18.90 -12.53 1.41
C ASN A 192 -17.40 -12.16 1.32
N LEU A 193 -17.01 -10.93 1.68
CA LEU A 193 -15.59 -10.55 1.83
C LEU A 193 -14.98 -11.08 3.13
N VAL A 194 -15.74 -11.11 4.23
CA VAL A 194 -15.24 -11.53 5.56
C VAL A 194 -15.11 -13.05 5.70
N LYS A 195 -15.93 -13.82 4.98
CA LYS A 195 -15.94 -15.30 5.08
C LYS A 195 -14.66 -15.97 4.59
N ASP A 196 -13.78 -15.24 3.91
CA ASP A 196 -12.64 -15.80 3.18
C ASP A 196 -11.31 -15.79 3.94
N ASP A 197 -11.35 -15.71 5.28
CA ASP A 197 -10.15 -15.89 6.13
C ASP A 197 -9.48 -17.26 5.96
N LYS A 198 -10.21 -18.22 5.38
CA LYS A 198 -9.70 -19.54 5.01
C LYS A 198 -9.40 -19.71 3.52
N SER A 199 -9.50 -18.64 2.72
CA SER A 199 -9.11 -18.71 1.31
C SER A 199 -7.62 -19.01 1.24
N ASP A 200 -7.25 -20.12 0.61
CA ASP A 200 -5.84 -20.41 0.34
C ASP A 200 -5.24 -19.47 -0.70
N GLN A 201 -6.08 -18.73 -1.43
CA GLN A 201 -5.66 -17.82 -2.47
C GLN A 201 -5.22 -16.47 -1.89
N VAL A 202 -3.93 -16.17 -2.02
CA VAL A 202 -3.31 -14.93 -1.53
C VAL A 202 -3.91 -13.70 -2.23
N ASP A 203 -4.12 -13.78 -3.54
CA ASP A 203 -4.61 -12.66 -4.35
C ASP A 203 -5.98 -12.15 -3.90
N ILE A 204 -6.90 -13.06 -3.55
CA ILE A 204 -8.23 -12.69 -3.06
C ILE A 204 -8.11 -11.93 -1.73
N ARG A 205 -7.25 -12.40 -0.82
CA ARG A 205 -7.04 -11.74 0.48
C ARG A 205 -6.37 -10.37 0.32
N LEU A 206 -5.47 -10.23 -0.65
CA LEU A 206 -4.87 -8.93 -1.02
C LEU A 206 -5.94 -7.94 -1.51
N GLU A 207 -6.78 -8.36 -2.46
CA GLU A 207 -7.86 -7.51 -2.99
C GLU A 207 -8.86 -7.12 -1.89
N ALA A 208 -9.19 -8.03 -0.98
CA ALA A 208 -10.04 -7.74 0.17
C ALA A 208 -9.42 -6.68 1.09
N VAL A 209 -8.12 -6.79 1.42
CA VAL A 209 -7.40 -5.79 2.22
C VAL A 209 -7.38 -4.43 1.53
N HIS A 210 -7.09 -4.37 0.24
CA HIS A 210 -7.07 -3.12 -0.51
C HIS A 210 -8.47 -2.47 -0.59
N LEU A 211 -9.51 -3.26 -0.79
CA LEU A 211 -10.89 -2.75 -0.79
C LEU A 211 -11.27 -2.19 0.57
N ILE A 212 -11.07 -2.96 1.66
CA ILE A 212 -11.43 -2.51 3.01
C ILE A 212 -10.60 -1.29 3.42
N GLY A 213 -9.30 -1.29 3.13
CA GLY A 213 -8.41 -0.15 3.37
C GLY A 213 -8.89 1.14 2.69
N ARG A 214 -9.31 1.06 1.41
CA ARG A 214 -9.89 2.20 0.68
C ARG A 214 -11.21 2.67 1.29
N LEU A 215 -12.10 1.75 1.69
CA LEU A 215 -13.37 2.11 2.33
C LEU A 215 -13.13 2.81 3.67
N LEU A 216 -12.18 2.34 4.47
CA LEU A 216 -11.78 2.97 5.73
C LEU A 216 -11.19 4.37 5.51
N ALA A 217 -10.33 4.53 4.50
CA ALA A 217 -9.73 5.82 4.17
C ALA A 217 -10.76 6.84 3.67
N LEU A 218 -11.61 6.46 2.70
CA LEU A 218 -12.63 7.34 2.12
C LEU A 218 -13.70 7.77 3.13
N SER A 219 -14.01 6.92 4.11
CA SER A 219 -15.00 7.20 5.15
C SER A 219 -14.42 7.82 6.42
N ASN A 220 -13.12 8.14 6.46
CA ASN A 220 -12.43 8.61 7.67
C ASN A 220 -12.71 7.70 8.89
N LEU A 221 -12.57 6.38 8.68
CA LEU A 221 -12.83 5.30 9.63
C LEU A 221 -14.30 5.06 10.03
N GLN A 222 -15.25 5.88 9.57
CA GLN A 222 -16.68 5.69 9.89
C GLN A 222 -17.20 4.32 9.42
N PHE A 223 -16.72 3.84 8.26
CA PHE A 223 -17.09 2.52 7.75
C PHE A 223 -16.76 1.40 8.74
N GLY A 224 -15.63 1.50 9.46
CA GLY A 224 -15.20 0.50 10.44
C GLY A 224 -16.11 0.45 11.68
N GLN A 225 -16.64 1.60 12.08
CA GLN A 225 -17.59 1.72 13.20
C GLN A 225 -18.93 1.07 12.88
N GLU A 226 -19.44 1.34 11.68
CA GLU A 226 -20.71 0.79 11.19
C GLU A 226 -20.59 -0.72 10.89
N ASN A 227 -19.41 -1.16 10.42
CA ASN A 227 -19.17 -2.53 9.96
C ASN A 227 -18.09 -3.23 10.79
N LYS A 228 -18.29 -3.30 12.11
CA LYS A 228 -17.30 -3.81 13.08
C LYS A 228 -16.69 -5.17 12.72
N MET A 229 -17.50 -6.11 12.21
CA MET A 229 -17.01 -7.43 11.81
C MET A 229 -16.00 -7.36 10.66
N VAL A 230 -16.23 -6.47 9.68
CA VAL A 230 -15.32 -6.25 8.56
C VAL A 230 -14.05 -5.58 9.05
N PHE A 231 -14.16 -4.64 9.99
CA PHE A 231 -13.01 -3.98 10.59
C PHE A 231 -12.13 -4.96 11.40
N ILE A 232 -12.74 -5.80 12.23
CA ILE A 232 -12.03 -6.86 12.96
C ILE A 232 -11.31 -7.80 11.97
N GLU A 233 -11.96 -8.15 10.87
CA GLU A 233 -11.36 -8.99 9.84
C GLU A 233 -10.16 -8.29 9.15
N PHE A 234 -10.25 -6.99 8.90
CA PHE A 234 -9.13 -6.19 8.44
C PHE A 234 -7.95 -6.21 9.44
N LEU A 235 -8.21 -6.04 10.74
CA LEU A 235 -7.16 -6.11 11.76
C LEU A 235 -6.48 -7.49 11.80
N ARG A 236 -7.22 -8.58 11.56
CA ARG A 236 -6.63 -9.93 11.46
C ARG A 236 -5.62 -10.06 10.34
N ARG A 237 -5.73 -9.26 9.27
CA ARG A 237 -4.81 -9.29 8.12
C ARG A 237 -3.40 -8.82 8.46
N PHE A 238 -3.23 -8.08 9.56
CA PHE A 238 -1.90 -7.81 10.12
C PHE A 238 -1.21 -9.08 10.62
N SER A 239 -1.92 -10.17 10.88
CA SER A 239 -1.34 -11.47 11.27
C SER A 239 -1.60 -12.56 10.23
N ASP A 240 -1.83 -12.20 8.96
CA ASP A 240 -2.04 -13.16 7.88
C ASP A 240 -0.83 -14.07 7.67
N LYS A 241 -1.07 -15.31 7.20
CA LYS A 241 -0.02 -16.28 6.86
C LYS A 241 0.98 -15.74 5.83
N SER A 242 0.50 -14.97 4.84
CA SER A 242 1.32 -14.38 3.79
C SER A 242 1.93 -13.05 4.24
N ALA A 243 3.25 -12.91 4.11
CA ALA A 243 3.95 -11.65 4.39
C ALA A 243 3.44 -10.51 3.50
N GLU A 244 3.07 -10.79 2.25
CA GLU A 244 2.55 -9.80 1.31
C GLU A 244 1.20 -9.24 1.75
N VAL A 245 0.33 -10.09 2.31
CA VAL A 245 -0.96 -9.63 2.88
C VAL A 245 -0.74 -8.78 4.12
N ARG A 246 0.22 -9.15 4.98
CA ARG A 246 0.58 -8.33 6.15
C ARG A 246 1.14 -6.95 5.73
N ILE A 247 1.95 -6.90 4.69
CA ILE A 247 2.45 -5.63 4.10
C ILE A 247 1.28 -4.80 3.55
N ALA A 248 0.36 -5.41 2.80
CA ALA A 248 -0.82 -4.71 2.29
C ALA A 248 -1.69 -4.16 3.42
N ALA A 249 -1.83 -4.88 4.54
CA ALA A 249 -2.56 -4.39 5.71
C ALA A 249 -1.88 -3.18 6.36
N ILE A 250 -0.54 -3.19 6.46
CA ILE A 250 0.26 -2.04 6.92
C ILE A 250 0.09 -0.83 5.98
N ASP A 251 0.05 -1.05 4.67
CA ASP A 251 -0.11 0.02 3.68
C ASP A 251 -1.52 0.62 3.70
N ALA A 252 -2.54 -0.24 3.81
CA ALA A 252 -3.92 0.18 4.02
C ALA A 252 -4.07 0.99 5.31
N ALA A 253 -3.43 0.54 6.40
CA ALA A 253 -3.41 1.26 7.67
C ALA A 253 -2.80 2.64 7.55
N LYS A 254 -1.68 2.78 6.82
CA LYS A 254 -1.08 4.09 6.53
C LYS A 254 -2.04 5.02 5.82
N ALA A 255 -2.80 4.49 4.86
CA ALA A 255 -3.74 5.28 4.06
C ALA A 255 -5.00 5.69 4.82
N CYS A 256 -5.49 4.86 5.75
CA CYS A 256 -6.73 5.13 6.48
C CYS A 256 -6.53 5.70 7.89
N TYR A 257 -5.30 5.64 8.44
CA TYR A 257 -5.05 6.17 9.77
C TYR A 257 -5.29 7.67 9.82
N MET A 258 -6.17 8.07 10.73
CA MET A 258 -6.42 9.45 11.08
C MET A 258 -6.20 9.59 12.58
N ASP A 259 -5.48 10.63 12.98
CA ASP A 259 -5.20 10.89 14.39
C ASP A 259 -6.40 11.55 15.06
N VAL A 260 -7.43 10.74 15.24
CA VAL A 260 -8.69 11.10 15.87
C VAL A 260 -8.88 10.22 17.10
N SER A 261 -9.52 10.75 18.14
CA SER A 261 -9.80 10.01 19.38
C SER A 261 -10.90 8.96 19.18
N ARG A 262 -10.65 7.98 18.31
CA ARG A 262 -11.52 6.86 17.97
C ARG A 262 -10.84 5.54 18.30
N ASP A 263 -11.61 4.57 18.75
CA ASP A 263 -11.11 3.22 19.10
C ASP A 263 -10.43 2.55 17.91
N GLU A 264 -10.94 2.75 16.68
CA GLU A 264 -10.37 2.18 15.46
C GLU A 264 -8.92 2.63 15.23
N ALA A 265 -8.62 3.91 15.48
CA ALA A 265 -7.28 4.45 15.31
C ALA A 265 -6.30 3.79 16.30
N GLN A 266 -6.71 3.57 17.54
CA GLN A 266 -5.91 2.87 18.55
C GLN A 266 -5.70 1.39 18.19
N HIS A 267 -6.72 0.71 17.68
CA HIS A 267 -6.59 -0.67 17.21
C HIS A 267 -5.65 -0.79 16.01
N ILE A 268 -5.66 0.17 15.09
CA ILE A 268 -4.71 0.22 13.98
C ILE A 268 -3.28 0.41 14.50
N LEU A 269 -3.04 1.35 15.42
CA LEU A 269 -1.71 1.56 16.01
C LEU A 269 -1.21 0.31 16.75
N SER A 270 -2.08 -0.34 17.53
CA SER A 270 -1.73 -1.58 18.24
C SER A 270 -1.36 -2.70 17.27
N SER A 271 -2.07 -2.79 16.13
CA SER A 271 -1.79 -3.79 15.08
C SER A 271 -0.48 -3.49 14.35
N LEU A 272 -0.18 -2.22 14.07
CA LEU A 272 1.10 -1.77 13.51
C LEU A 272 2.27 -2.05 14.47
N GLU A 273 2.10 -1.73 15.75
CA GLU A 273 3.09 -2.00 16.79
C GLU A 273 3.45 -3.49 16.85
N GLY A 274 2.43 -4.36 16.81
CA GLY A 274 2.63 -5.81 16.76
C GLY A 274 3.45 -6.28 15.55
N ARG A 275 3.54 -5.49 14.47
CA ARG A 275 4.35 -5.82 13.28
C ARG A 275 5.80 -5.34 13.35
N LEU A 276 6.17 -4.54 14.33
CA LEU A 276 7.57 -4.17 14.55
C LEU A 276 8.44 -5.40 14.90
N LEU A 277 7.84 -6.46 15.45
CA LEU A 277 8.50 -7.73 15.81
C LEU A 277 8.13 -8.89 14.86
N ASP A 278 7.60 -8.61 13.68
CA ASP A 278 7.19 -9.66 12.73
C ASP A 278 8.33 -10.61 12.37
N PHE A 279 8.02 -11.87 12.07
CA PHE A 279 9.04 -12.86 11.70
C PHE A 279 9.71 -12.54 10.36
N ASP A 280 8.98 -11.92 9.43
CA ASP A 280 9.46 -11.55 8.11
C ASP A 280 10.16 -10.17 8.16
N GLU A 281 11.38 -10.09 7.62
CA GLU A 281 12.17 -8.87 7.67
C GLU A 281 11.57 -7.72 6.85
N LYS A 282 10.88 -8.01 5.74
CA LYS A 282 10.24 -6.98 4.90
C LYS A 282 9.03 -6.39 5.64
N VAL A 283 8.28 -7.21 6.37
CA VAL A 283 7.16 -6.75 7.19
C VAL A 283 7.66 -5.83 8.31
N ARG A 284 8.75 -6.20 9.01
CA ARG A 284 9.36 -5.34 10.05
C ARG A 284 9.82 -4.00 9.50
N ILE A 285 10.52 -4.01 8.37
CA ILE A 285 10.98 -2.78 7.69
C ILE A 285 9.78 -1.90 7.33
N ARG A 286 8.74 -2.49 6.72
CA ARG A 286 7.53 -1.75 6.33
C ARG A 286 6.81 -1.16 7.53
N ALA A 287 6.67 -1.90 8.62
CA ALA A 287 6.04 -1.43 9.85
C ALA A 287 6.77 -0.21 10.42
N VAL A 288 8.12 -0.26 10.50
CA VAL A 288 8.94 0.87 10.96
C VAL A 288 8.75 2.09 10.06
N HIS A 289 8.76 1.89 8.74
CA HIS A 289 8.52 2.98 7.78
C HIS A 289 7.17 3.64 7.98
N THR A 290 6.11 2.84 8.07
CA THR A 290 4.74 3.35 8.29
C THR A 290 4.62 4.09 9.62
N VAL A 291 5.12 3.52 10.72
CA VAL A 291 5.11 4.17 12.03
C VAL A 291 5.84 5.52 11.99
N CYS A 292 7.00 5.59 11.35
CA CYS A 292 7.73 6.85 11.21
C CYS A 292 6.96 7.85 10.34
N ASP A 293 6.34 7.41 9.25
CA ASP A 293 5.55 8.30 8.37
C ASP A 293 4.32 8.88 9.08
N LEU A 294 3.60 8.08 9.85
CA LEU A 294 2.46 8.55 10.65
C LEU A 294 2.92 9.56 11.70
N ALA A 295 4.05 9.30 12.34
CA ALA A 295 4.66 10.20 13.31
C ALA A 295 5.11 11.53 12.70
N LYS A 296 5.51 11.57 11.41
CA LYS A 296 5.75 12.84 10.71
C LYS A 296 4.46 13.64 10.60
N SER A 297 3.35 13.02 10.21
CA SER A 297 2.08 13.74 10.07
C SER A 297 1.56 14.28 11.41
N ASN A 298 1.74 13.55 12.52
CA ASN A 298 1.52 14.08 13.86
C ASN A 298 2.55 13.56 14.88
N LEU A 299 3.42 14.46 15.35
CA LEU A 299 4.51 14.13 16.27
C LEU A 299 4.03 13.79 17.70
N SER A 300 2.82 14.18 18.09
CA SER A 300 2.35 14.07 19.48
C SER A 300 1.80 12.69 19.84
N SER A 301 1.01 12.08 18.97
CA SER A 301 0.26 10.83 19.24
C SER A 301 1.09 9.55 19.16
N SER A 302 2.23 9.59 18.45
CA SER A 302 3.02 8.38 18.13
C SER A 302 4.35 8.27 18.88
N ALA A 303 4.65 9.19 19.80
CA ALA A 303 5.97 9.34 20.42
C ALA A 303 6.50 8.05 21.08
N LYS A 304 5.66 7.32 21.82
CA LYS A 304 6.03 6.04 22.45
C LYS A 304 6.32 4.95 21.43
N LEU A 305 5.52 4.87 20.37
CA LEU A 305 5.65 3.87 19.31
C LEU A 305 6.96 4.04 18.52
N ILE A 306 7.44 5.29 18.37
CA ILE A 306 8.75 5.57 17.77
C ILE A 306 9.89 4.92 18.55
N LEU A 307 9.85 4.89 19.88
CA LEU A 307 10.89 4.23 20.68
C LEU A 307 10.90 2.71 20.43
N HIS A 308 9.72 2.09 20.31
CA HIS A 308 9.62 0.67 19.97
C HIS A 308 10.12 0.38 18.55
N ALA A 309 9.86 1.27 17.59
CA ALA A 309 10.44 1.17 16.25
C ALA A 309 11.97 1.32 16.29
N ALA A 310 12.50 2.22 17.13
CA ALA A 310 13.94 2.43 17.30
C ALA A 310 14.67 1.21 17.89
N GLU A 311 14.00 0.34 18.65
CA GLU A 311 14.59 -0.94 19.08
C GLU A 311 14.93 -1.88 17.91
N ARG A 312 14.45 -1.61 16.69
CA ARG A 312 14.86 -2.35 15.48
C ARG A 312 16.24 -1.98 14.95
N LEU A 313 16.90 -0.99 15.53
CA LEU A 313 18.34 -0.77 15.33
C LEU A 313 19.19 -1.93 15.89
N ARG A 314 18.63 -2.79 16.74
CA ARG A 314 19.26 -3.99 17.30
C ARG A 314 18.77 -5.29 16.66
N ASP A 315 18.11 -5.21 15.50
CA ASP A 315 17.57 -6.38 14.81
C ASP A 315 18.67 -7.37 14.42
N LYS A 316 18.37 -8.67 14.45
CA LYS A 316 19.33 -9.72 14.04
C LYS A 316 19.77 -9.56 12.58
N LYS A 317 18.90 -9.04 11.71
CA LYS A 317 19.17 -8.88 10.28
C LYS A 317 19.76 -7.49 9.99
N ALA A 318 20.95 -7.47 9.39
CA ALA A 318 21.65 -6.25 9.01
C ALA A 318 20.84 -5.35 8.04
N SER A 319 20.09 -5.97 7.12
CA SER A 319 19.12 -5.31 6.23
C SER A 319 18.12 -4.46 6.99
N VAL A 320 17.52 -5.00 8.06
CA VAL A 320 16.55 -4.30 8.89
C VAL A 320 17.21 -3.15 9.62
N ARG A 321 18.35 -3.39 10.29
CA ARG A 321 19.09 -2.33 11.02
C ARG A 321 19.42 -1.15 10.12
N LYS A 322 19.92 -1.41 8.89
CA LYS A 322 20.25 -0.38 7.89
C LYS A 322 19.03 0.42 7.45
N ASN A 323 17.90 -0.23 7.16
CA ASN A 323 16.67 0.48 6.75
C ASN A 323 16.09 1.32 7.89
N VAL A 324 16.07 0.77 9.10
CA VAL A 324 15.59 1.46 10.31
C VAL A 324 16.44 2.71 10.60
N MET A 325 17.76 2.61 10.50
CA MET A 325 18.67 3.75 10.67
C MET A 325 18.31 4.90 9.73
N HIS A 326 18.22 4.64 8.42
CA HIS A 326 17.88 5.68 7.45
C HIS A 326 16.51 6.30 7.73
N LYS A 327 15.52 5.48 8.09
CA LYS A 327 14.16 5.97 8.33
C LYS A 327 14.06 6.83 9.59
N LEU A 328 14.73 6.44 10.66
CA LEU A 328 14.78 7.23 11.91
C LEU A 328 15.53 8.55 11.72
N LEU A 329 16.61 8.53 10.93
CA LEU A 329 17.33 9.74 10.56
C LEU A 329 16.44 10.71 9.76
N GLU A 330 15.67 10.17 8.81
CA GLU A 330 14.67 10.92 8.04
C GLU A 330 13.55 11.51 8.92
N LEU A 331 13.12 10.78 9.95
CA LEU A 331 12.13 11.23 10.93
C LEU A 331 12.70 12.32 11.85
N TYR A 332 13.91 12.11 12.38
CA TYR A 332 14.54 13.06 13.29
C TYR A 332 14.82 14.41 12.61
N ARG A 333 15.23 14.40 11.34
CA ARG A 333 15.38 15.63 10.54
C ARG A 333 14.07 16.39 10.38
N ASP A 334 12.99 15.70 10.01
CA ASP A 334 11.65 16.31 9.87
C ASP A 334 11.15 16.90 11.20
N TYR A 335 11.37 16.19 12.31
CA TYR A 335 11.10 16.66 13.66
C TYR A 335 11.90 17.94 14.00
N CYS A 336 13.20 17.96 13.74
CA CYS A 336 14.06 19.13 13.97
C CYS A 336 13.62 20.33 13.12
N GLU A 337 13.27 20.11 11.86
CA GLU A 337 12.77 21.16 10.97
C GLU A 337 11.45 21.75 11.47
N LYS A 338 10.54 20.92 11.97
CA LYS A 338 9.28 21.37 12.58
C LYS A 338 9.50 22.15 13.87
N CYS A 339 10.48 21.77 14.68
CA CYS A 339 10.89 22.53 15.86
C CYS A 339 11.41 23.93 15.46
N SER A 340 12.28 24.01 14.46
CA SER A 340 12.79 25.28 13.92
C SER A 340 11.67 26.19 13.39
N LYS A 341 10.69 25.62 12.69
CA LYS A 341 9.50 26.35 12.17
C LYS A 341 8.47 26.70 13.25
N GLY A 342 8.64 26.24 14.49
CA GLY A 342 7.68 26.43 15.59
C GLY A 342 6.38 25.64 15.44
N THR A 343 6.31 24.67 14.51
CA THR A 343 5.15 23.80 14.33
C THR A 343 5.19 22.55 15.22
N ALA A 344 6.30 22.33 15.92
CA ALA A 344 6.46 21.33 16.96
C ALA A 344 7.31 21.89 18.10
N THR A 345 7.20 21.30 19.28
CA THR A 345 8.07 21.57 20.43
C THR A 345 9.05 20.43 20.63
N VAL A 346 10.14 20.72 21.34
CA VAL A 346 11.15 19.70 21.68
C VAL A 346 10.48 18.57 22.45
N ASN A 347 10.59 17.35 21.93
CA ASN A 347 9.90 16.17 22.44
C ASN A 347 10.90 15.11 22.91
N THR A 348 10.74 14.66 24.15
CA THR A 348 11.64 13.75 24.86
C THR A 348 11.80 12.38 24.20
N HIS A 349 10.83 11.91 23.40
CA HIS A 349 10.93 10.61 22.73
C HIS A 349 11.76 10.71 21.45
N TYR A 350 11.58 11.77 20.66
CA TYR A 350 12.35 11.99 19.44
C TYR A 350 13.82 12.29 19.76
N GLU A 351 14.08 13.02 20.86
CA GLU A 351 15.45 13.26 21.33
C GLU A 351 16.17 12.01 21.84
N GLN A 352 15.52 10.87 21.97
CA GLN A 352 16.22 9.61 22.25
C GLN A 352 16.73 8.92 20.98
N ILE A 353 16.28 9.32 19.78
CA ILE A 353 16.71 8.72 18.52
C ILE A 353 18.24 8.81 18.34
N PRO A 354 18.90 9.98 18.53
CA PRO A 354 20.36 10.07 18.38
C PRO A 354 21.11 9.13 19.33
N ALA A 355 20.66 8.97 20.57
CA ALA A 355 21.26 8.03 21.51
C ALA A 355 21.16 6.57 21.04
N LYS A 356 20.06 6.20 20.34
CA LYS A 356 19.91 4.86 19.75
C LYS A 356 20.76 4.69 18.48
N LEU A 357 20.98 5.76 17.73
CA LEU A 357 21.82 5.74 16.52
C LEU A 357 23.31 5.62 16.85
N ILE A 358 23.81 6.32 17.88
CA ILE A 358 25.25 6.41 18.13
C ILE A 358 25.89 5.06 18.47
N VAL A 359 25.14 4.16 19.12
CA VAL A 359 25.63 2.82 19.50
C VAL A 359 25.77 1.86 18.33
N LEU A 360 25.26 2.22 17.16
CA LEU A 360 25.52 1.47 15.93
C LEU A 360 27.02 1.40 15.65
N CYS A 361 27.83 2.33 16.17
CA CYS A 361 29.30 2.28 16.04
C CYS A 361 29.97 1.00 16.56
N PHE A 362 29.26 0.22 17.39
CA PHE A 362 29.73 -1.09 17.86
C PHE A 362 29.42 -2.25 16.91
N ASP A 363 28.55 -2.02 15.92
CA ASP A 363 28.17 -3.02 14.92
C ASP A 363 29.23 -3.10 13.82
N ASN A 364 29.95 -4.21 13.79
CA ASN A 364 31.01 -4.45 12.82
C ASN A 364 30.51 -5.14 11.54
N ASP A 365 29.25 -5.60 11.49
CA ASP A 365 28.69 -6.32 10.34
C ASP A 365 28.37 -5.36 9.18
N ILE A 366 28.08 -4.10 9.49
CA ILE A 366 27.63 -3.10 8.53
C ILE A 366 28.68 -2.01 8.40
N GLU A 367 29.26 -1.88 7.21
CA GLU A 367 30.31 -0.90 6.93
C GLU A 367 29.89 0.55 7.25
N SER A 368 28.63 0.92 6.94
CA SER A 368 28.10 2.26 7.22
C SER A 368 27.98 2.56 8.71
N PHE A 369 28.06 1.55 9.58
CA PHE A 369 28.01 1.73 11.02
C PHE A 369 29.39 1.83 11.67
N ARG A 370 30.49 1.70 10.92
CA ARG A 370 31.83 1.92 11.49
C ARG A 370 31.95 3.33 12.08
N PRO A 371 32.76 3.54 13.14
CA PRO A 371 32.86 4.82 13.83
C PRO A 371 33.08 6.04 12.92
N GLN A 372 33.91 5.91 11.88
CA GLN A 372 34.14 6.97 10.90
C GLN A 372 32.90 7.38 10.11
N ASN A 373 32.03 6.43 9.78
CA ASN A 373 30.80 6.68 9.04
C ASN A 373 29.70 7.17 9.99
N MET A 374 29.72 6.73 11.25
CA MET A 374 28.82 7.26 12.27
C MET A 374 29.14 8.73 12.59
N GLU A 375 30.41 9.13 12.58
CA GLU A 375 30.80 10.54 12.67
C GLU A 375 30.11 11.37 11.57
N LEU A 376 30.19 10.90 10.33
CA LEU A 376 29.56 11.55 9.17
C LEU A 376 28.06 11.73 9.40
N ILE A 377 27.36 10.67 9.79
CA ILE A 377 25.92 10.71 10.01
C ILE A 377 25.58 11.80 11.05
N PHE A 378 26.33 11.91 12.14
CA PHE A 378 26.07 12.91 13.18
C PHE A 378 26.47 14.34 12.79
N ALA A 379 27.51 14.50 11.98
CA ALA A 379 27.99 15.79 11.53
C ALA A 379 27.10 16.41 10.44
N GLU A 380 26.75 15.63 9.42
CA GLU A 380 26.14 16.14 8.19
C GLU A 380 24.69 15.73 8.00
N GLU A 381 24.30 14.53 8.46
CA GLU A 381 23.00 13.95 8.10
C GLU A 381 21.96 14.00 9.22
N LEU A 382 22.38 14.17 10.46
CA LEU A 382 21.50 14.16 11.63
C LEU A 382 20.52 15.33 11.62
N PHE A 383 20.99 16.50 11.22
CA PHE A 383 20.20 17.72 11.19
C PHE A 383 19.93 18.20 9.76
N PRO A 384 18.77 18.83 9.50
CA PRO A 384 18.55 19.55 8.25
C PRO A 384 19.58 20.68 8.06
N PHE A 385 19.97 20.91 6.80
CA PHE A 385 20.90 22.00 6.45
C PHE A 385 20.37 23.40 6.79
N SER A 386 19.05 23.55 6.89
CA SER A 386 18.38 24.81 7.25
C SER A 386 18.57 25.22 8.71
N LEU A 387 18.90 24.30 9.62
CA LEU A 387 19.07 24.63 11.03
C LEU A 387 20.35 25.43 11.29
N SER A 388 20.22 26.54 11.99
CA SER A 388 21.31 27.36 12.52
C SER A 388 22.12 26.61 13.59
N PRO A 389 23.38 27.03 13.86
CA PRO A 389 24.19 26.44 14.93
C PRO A 389 23.51 26.46 16.30
N LYS A 390 22.77 27.53 16.60
CA LYS A 390 22.02 27.68 17.85
C LYS A 390 20.90 26.64 17.97
N GLU A 391 20.14 26.41 16.91
CA GLU A 391 19.06 25.41 16.90
C GLU A 391 19.61 23.98 17.03
N ARG A 392 20.72 23.68 16.32
CA ARG A 392 21.42 22.40 16.47
C ARG A 392 21.91 22.20 17.90
N ALA A 393 22.46 23.24 18.54
CA ALA A 393 22.91 23.18 19.93
C ALA A 393 21.78 22.84 20.90
N THR A 394 20.59 23.42 20.72
CA THR A 394 19.41 23.09 21.52
C THR A 394 19.08 21.60 21.47
N HIS A 395 19.06 21.01 20.27
CA HIS A 395 18.80 19.58 20.10
C HIS A 395 19.94 18.73 20.69
N TRP A 396 21.21 19.09 20.45
CA TRP A 396 22.37 18.44 21.07
C TRP A 396 22.26 18.37 22.59
N ILE A 397 21.96 19.50 23.23
CA ILE A 397 21.79 19.57 24.70
C ILE A 397 20.65 18.64 25.12
N ALA A 398 19.52 18.70 24.40
CA ALA A 398 18.34 17.89 24.72
C ALA A 398 18.63 16.39 24.64
N PHE A 399 19.18 15.88 23.53
CA PHE A 399 19.43 14.44 23.42
C PHE A 399 20.63 13.96 24.24
N PHE A 400 21.65 14.81 24.45
CA PHE A 400 22.80 14.47 25.29
C PHE A 400 22.37 14.23 26.75
N SER A 401 21.30 14.88 27.22
CA SER A 401 20.72 14.61 28.54
C SER A 401 20.25 13.15 28.73
N TYR A 402 20.00 12.41 27.65
CA TYR A 402 19.63 10.99 27.68
C TYR A 402 20.82 10.04 27.46
N PHE A 403 22.04 10.57 27.36
CA PHE A 403 23.22 9.74 27.17
C PHE A 403 23.49 8.89 28.42
N LYS A 404 23.72 7.61 28.18
CA LYS A 404 24.11 6.61 29.16
C LYS A 404 25.59 6.26 28.96
N PRO A 405 26.25 5.54 29.89
CA PRO A 405 27.67 5.20 29.75
C PRO A 405 28.03 4.54 28.41
N GLU A 406 27.15 3.72 27.85
CA GLU A 406 27.32 3.11 26.52
C GLU A 406 27.30 4.13 25.37
N HIS A 407 26.46 5.17 25.46
CA HIS A 407 26.38 6.24 24.46
C HIS A 407 27.63 7.13 24.52
N ILE A 408 28.11 7.44 25.72
CA ILE A 408 29.35 8.20 25.94
C ILE A 408 30.56 7.41 25.43
N LYS A 409 30.59 6.09 25.68
CA LYS A 409 31.65 5.22 25.14
C LYS A 409 31.66 5.23 23.61
N ALA A 410 30.50 5.15 22.98
CA ALA A 410 30.35 5.22 21.53
C ALA A 410 30.89 6.57 20.98
N LEU A 411 30.48 7.68 21.60
CA LEU A 411 30.94 9.02 21.25
C LEU A 411 32.47 9.17 21.38
N ASN A 412 33.04 8.67 22.48
CA ASN A 412 34.48 8.71 22.72
C ASN A 412 35.27 7.91 21.69
N ILE A 413 34.76 6.77 21.22
CA ILE A 413 35.40 6.00 20.14
C ILE A 413 35.43 6.81 18.85
N ILE A 414 34.31 7.43 18.49
CA ILE A 414 34.20 8.28 17.30
C ILE A 414 35.21 9.44 17.40
N PHE A 415 35.22 10.17 18.51
CA PHE A 415 36.15 11.29 18.72
C PHE A 415 37.61 10.88 18.81
N SER A 416 37.92 9.73 19.41
CA SER A 416 39.30 9.24 19.50
C SER A 416 39.86 8.92 18.12
N GLN A 417 39.05 8.33 17.24
CA GLN A 417 39.45 8.06 15.86
C GLN A 417 39.68 9.35 15.08
N LYS A 418 38.75 10.31 15.19
CA LYS A 418 38.89 11.65 14.61
C LYS A 418 40.19 12.33 15.08
N ARG A 419 40.43 12.38 16.38
CA ARG A 419 41.63 13.00 16.96
C ARG A 419 42.92 12.33 16.51
N ARG A 420 42.93 11.01 16.37
CA ARG A 420 44.08 10.27 15.87
C ARG A 420 44.43 10.69 14.43
N LEU A 421 43.43 10.82 13.56
CA LEU A 421 43.66 11.30 12.20
C LEU A 421 44.15 12.76 12.19
N GLN A 422 43.57 13.62 13.04
CA GLN A 422 44.00 15.02 13.24
C GLN A 422 45.48 15.15 13.55
N LEU A 423 45.95 14.43 14.55
CA LEU A 423 47.33 14.50 14.99
C LEU A 423 48.30 13.98 13.93
N GLU A 424 47.93 12.93 13.21
CA GLU A 424 48.79 12.37 12.16
C GLU A 424 48.83 13.29 10.92
N MET A 425 47.72 13.98 10.59
CA MET A 425 47.73 15.00 9.55
C MET A 425 48.58 16.21 9.93
N GLN A 426 48.48 16.70 11.17
CA GLN A 426 49.37 17.78 11.66
C GLN A 426 50.83 17.37 11.56
N THR A 427 51.13 16.11 11.92
CA THR A 427 52.48 15.55 11.78
C THR A 427 52.92 15.59 10.33
N TYR A 428 52.10 15.11 9.39
CA TYR A 428 52.38 15.18 7.95
C TYR A 428 52.61 16.61 7.45
N LEU A 429 51.71 17.55 7.76
CA LEU A 429 51.82 18.95 7.32
C LEU A 429 53.09 19.62 7.86
N SER A 430 53.44 19.33 9.12
CA SER A 430 54.67 19.82 9.73
C SER A 430 55.94 19.28 9.06
N LEU A 431 55.92 18.02 8.61
CA LEU A 431 57.03 17.41 7.87
C LEU A 431 57.14 18.04 6.47
N ARG A 432 56.00 18.23 5.79
CA ARG A 432 55.94 18.86 4.47
C ARG A 432 56.40 20.31 4.47
N ALA A 433 56.12 21.07 5.54
CA ALA A 433 56.47 22.49 5.63
C ALA A 433 57.98 22.76 5.80
N ARG A 434 58.79 21.74 6.14
CA ARG A 434 60.24 21.89 6.29
C ARG A 434 60.88 22.11 4.91
N LYS A 435 61.69 23.17 4.81
CA LYS A 435 62.36 23.60 3.56
C LYS A 435 63.66 22.85 3.24
N GLU A 436 64.07 21.89 4.05
CA GLU A 436 65.28 21.08 3.81
C GLU A 436 65.07 20.14 2.62
N GLU A 437 66.13 19.86 1.86
CA GLU A 437 66.11 18.89 0.77
C GLU A 437 65.52 17.55 1.23
N SER A 438 64.62 17.00 0.42
CA SER A 438 63.89 15.76 0.68
C SER A 438 64.84 14.58 0.90
N SER A 439 65.24 14.33 2.15
CA SER A 439 66.03 13.14 2.51
C SER A 439 65.17 11.87 2.39
N GLU A 440 65.79 10.74 2.09
CA GLU A 440 65.10 9.44 2.07
C GLU A 440 64.40 9.12 3.41
N GLU A 441 65.00 9.57 4.51
CA GLU A 441 64.44 9.44 5.86
C GLU A 441 63.17 10.29 6.05
N MET A 442 63.13 11.50 5.49
CA MET A 442 61.92 12.34 5.46
C MET A 442 60.80 11.65 4.67
N GLN A 443 61.10 11.15 3.48
CA GLN A 443 60.14 10.42 2.64
C GLN A 443 59.61 9.15 3.32
N LYS A 444 60.46 8.45 4.08
CA LYS A 444 60.04 7.30 4.89
C LYS A 444 59.06 7.70 6.00
N ARG A 445 59.26 8.85 6.66
CA ARG A 445 58.36 9.37 7.69
C ARG A 445 57.02 9.83 7.12
N ILE A 446 57.02 10.49 5.97
CA ILE A 446 55.80 10.89 5.25
C ILE A 446 54.96 9.66 4.89
N ARG A 447 55.57 8.64 4.28
CA ARG A 447 54.91 7.36 3.99
C ARG A 447 54.36 6.67 5.23
N ALA A 448 55.10 6.72 6.35
CA ALA A 448 54.62 6.17 7.61
C ALA A 448 53.37 6.92 8.13
N ALA A 449 53.32 8.25 7.97
CA ALA A 449 52.15 9.04 8.32
C ALA A 449 50.94 8.67 7.45
N PHE A 450 51.13 8.47 6.14
CA PHE A 450 50.06 8.03 5.24
C PHE A 450 49.47 6.69 5.65
N ARG A 451 50.31 5.69 5.94
CA ARG A 451 49.87 4.37 6.44
C ARG A 451 49.03 4.49 7.70
N LYS A 452 49.47 5.30 8.66
CA LYS A 452 48.74 5.51 9.91
C LYS A 452 47.40 6.20 9.68
N MET A 453 47.37 7.26 8.88
CA MET A 453 46.13 7.97 8.54
C MET A 453 45.15 7.04 7.80
N ALA A 454 45.65 6.25 6.85
CA ALA A 454 44.89 5.29 6.06
C ALA A 454 44.11 4.26 6.89
N THR A 455 44.60 3.91 8.08
CA THR A 455 43.87 2.99 8.99
C THR A 455 42.51 3.51 9.47
N SER A 456 42.21 4.80 9.25
CA SER A 456 40.92 5.40 9.61
C SER A 456 39.85 5.22 8.52
N PHE A 457 40.24 4.69 7.36
CA PHE A 457 39.35 4.55 6.20
C PHE A 457 39.01 3.08 5.94
N PRO A 458 37.84 2.79 5.32
CA PRO A 458 37.44 1.41 5.04
C PRO A 458 38.39 0.64 4.11
N ASP A 459 38.93 1.32 3.09
CA ASP A 459 39.91 0.78 2.14
C ASP A 459 41.27 1.43 2.38
N ILE A 460 42.10 0.77 3.20
CA ILE A 460 43.39 1.30 3.65
C ILE A 460 44.32 1.56 2.45
N SER A 461 44.44 0.61 1.52
CA SER A 461 45.35 0.72 0.38
C SER A 461 44.99 1.89 -0.52
N LYS A 462 43.69 2.06 -0.82
CA LYS A 462 43.22 3.19 -1.61
C LYS A 462 43.38 4.52 -0.86
N ALA A 463 43.25 4.51 0.47
CA ALA A 463 43.53 5.69 1.29
C ALA A 463 44.98 6.14 1.15
N GLU A 464 45.93 5.21 1.29
CA GLU A 464 47.37 5.48 1.16
C GLU A 464 47.68 6.07 -0.22
N GLU A 465 47.16 5.47 -1.29
CA GLU A 465 47.31 5.99 -2.65
C GLU A 465 46.77 7.44 -2.78
N CYS A 466 45.62 7.72 -2.14
CA CYS A 466 45.05 9.07 -2.14
C CYS A 466 45.94 10.08 -1.40
N PHE A 467 46.55 9.69 -0.28
CA PHE A 467 47.50 10.54 0.44
C PHE A 467 48.78 10.80 -0.36
N GLU A 468 49.27 9.80 -1.09
CA GLU A 468 50.41 9.98 -2.00
C GLU A 468 50.08 10.94 -3.13
N ASN A 469 48.91 10.78 -3.76
CA ASN A 469 48.44 11.69 -4.80
C ASN A 469 48.29 13.13 -4.27
N LEU A 470 47.75 13.29 -3.06
CA LEU A 470 47.70 14.58 -2.36
C LEU A 470 49.11 15.15 -2.16
N HIS A 471 50.09 14.33 -1.77
CA HIS A 471 51.46 14.79 -1.56
C HIS A 471 52.09 15.40 -2.82
N GLN A 472 51.84 14.78 -3.98
CA GLN A 472 52.36 15.24 -5.28
C GLN A 472 51.72 16.56 -5.78
N MET A 473 50.66 17.05 -5.14
CA MET A 473 50.02 18.30 -5.54
C MET A 473 50.95 19.50 -5.28
N LYS A 474 51.09 20.36 -6.31
CA LYS A 474 51.95 21.56 -6.27
C LYS A 474 51.26 22.79 -5.67
N ASP A 475 49.94 22.79 -5.61
CA ASP A 475 49.19 23.91 -5.06
C ASP A 475 49.34 23.96 -3.53
N ASN A 476 50.14 24.91 -3.06
CA ASN A 476 50.38 25.12 -1.64
C ASN A 476 49.15 25.65 -0.89
N ASN A 477 48.15 26.21 -1.57
CA ASN A 477 46.93 26.68 -0.92
C ASN A 477 46.13 25.52 -0.32
N ILE A 478 46.13 24.35 -0.97
CA ILE A 478 45.49 23.13 -0.45
C ILE A 478 46.03 22.78 0.94
N PHE A 479 47.35 22.89 1.15
CA PHE A 479 47.98 22.55 2.43
C PHE A 479 47.75 23.61 3.49
N LYS A 480 47.65 24.89 3.11
CA LYS A 480 47.24 25.97 4.01
C LYS A 480 45.80 25.80 4.47
N ASP A 481 44.92 25.44 3.55
CA ASP A 481 43.51 25.18 3.85
C ASP A 481 43.34 23.94 4.73
N LEU A 482 44.13 22.87 4.50
CA LEU A 482 44.18 21.73 5.39
C LEU A 482 44.69 22.10 6.79
N ASP A 483 45.76 22.90 6.89
CA ASP A 483 46.30 23.38 8.17
C ASP A 483 45.27 24.22 8.95
N GLU A 484 44.55 25.11 8.25
CA GLU A 484 43.44 25.88 8.79
C GLU A 484 42.31 24.96 9.29
N LEU A 485 41.94 23.91 8.55
CA LEU A 485 40.87 22.98 8.97
C LEU A 485 41.22 22.17 10.21
N ILE A 486 42.51 21.96 10.51
CA ILE A 486 42.95 21.22 11.70
C ILE A 486 43.26 22.16 12.89
N ASN A 487 43.29 23.47 12.65
CA ASN A 487 43.59 24.45 13.68
C ASN A 487 42.45 24.56 14.72
N GLU A 488 42.81 24.47 15.99
CA GLU A 488 41.86 24.57 17.13
C GLU A 488 41.24 25.98 17.26
N GLY A 489 41.82 27.00 16.61
CA GLY A 489 41.31 28.38 16.57
C GLY A 489 40.27 28.69 15.49
N THR A 490 40.03 27.79 14.52
CA THR A 490 39.17 28.07 13.36
C THR A 490 37.68 28.04 13.71
N SER A 491 36.92 29.07 13.32
CA SER A 491 35.47 29.18 13.57
C SER A 491 34.64 28.25 12.69
N PHE A 492 33.38 27.99 13.06
CA PHE A 492 32.49 27.12 12.27
C PHE A 492 32.28 27.66 10.85
N ALA A 493 31.99 28.96 10.76
CA ALA A 493 31.76 29.63 9.47
C ALA A 493 33.00 29.56 8.57
N LYS A 494 34.19 29.83 9.14
CA LYS A 494 35.45 29.79 8.39
C LYS A 494 35.78 28.36 7.95
N GLY A 495 35.66 27.38 8.85
CA GLY A 495 35.88 25.97 8.52
C GLY A 495 34.96 25.47 7.40
N ARG A 496 33.67 25.85 7.41
CA ARG A 496 32.74 25.52 6.33
C ARG A 496 33.14 26.13 4.99
N VAL A 497 33.53 27.40 4.96
CA VAL A 497 33.95 28.08 3.73
C VAL A 497 35.24 27.46 3.19
N THR A 498 36.25 27.29 4.04
CA THR A 498 37.52 26.63 3.67
C THR A 498 37.27 25.23 3.12
N ARG A 499 36.37 24.46 3.73
CA ARG A 499 35.96 23.14 3.24
C ARG A 499 35.35 23.19 1.84
N VAL A 500 34.43 24.12 1.56
CA VAL A 500 33.82 24.28 0.23
C VAL A 500 34.87 24.65 -0.84
N ILE A 501 35.79 25.54 -0.50
CA ILE A 501 36.90 25.95 -1.39
C ILE A 501 37.82 24.76 -1.68
N LEU A 502 38.20 24.03 -0.64
CA LEU A 502 39.07 22.86 -0.73
C LEU A 502 38.45 21.75 -1.59
N PHE A 503 37.11 21.64 -1.64
CA PHE A 503 36.44 20.61 -2.45
C PHE A 503 36.45 20.85 -3.97
N GLN A 504 36.53 22.10 -4.43
CA GLN A 504 36.49 22.39 -5.87
C GLN A 504 37.66 21.75 -6.66
N PRO A 505 38.92 21.81 -6.21
CA PRO A 505 40.05 21.13 -6.85
C PRO A 505 39.92 19.60 -6.90
N PHE A 506 39.42 18.97 -5.83
CA PHE A 506 39.37 17.50 -5.69
C PHE A 506 38.32 16.80 -6.57
N LEU A 507 37.32 17.54 -7.07
CA LEU A 507 36.33 17.03 -8.03
C LEU A 507 36.96 16.58 -9.37
N SER A 508 38.12 17.14 -9.74
CA SER A 508 38.79 16.88 -11.02
C SER A 508 39.69 15.63 -11.06
N ILE A 509 40.06 15.06 -9.90
CA ILE A 509 41.14 14.05 -9.80
C ILE A 509 40.64 12.67 -9.32
N ARG A 510 39.33 12.38 -9.31
CA ARG A 510 38.75 11.11 -8.75
C ARG A 510 39.14 10.79 -7.28
N LEU A 511 39.78 11.72 -6.56
CA LEU A 511 40.03 11.67 -5.11
C LEU A 511 38.75 11.94 -4.27
N HIS A 512 37.65 12.27 -4.95
CA HIS A 512 36.35 12.64 -4.40
C HIS A 512 35.75 11.64 -3.41
N THR A 513 36.12 10.36 -3.45
CA THR A 513 35.53 9.37 -2.51
C THR A 513 36.32 9.25 -1.21
N PHE A 514 37.55 9.78 -1.17
CA PHE A 514 38.53 9.44 -0.14
C PHE A 514 38.99 10.64 0.70
N LEU A 515 39.34 11.76 0.07
CA LEU A 515 39.66 13.01 0.77
C LEU A 515 38.39 13.77 1.21
N ILE A 516 37.24 13.39 0.64
CA ILE A 516 35.89 13.89 1.01
C ILE A 516 35.18 12.90 1.94
N SER A 517 35.76 11.72 2.22
CA SER A 517 35.27 10.89 3.31
C SER A 517 35.30 11.77 4.57
N PRO A 518 34.17 12.02 5.23
CA PRO A 518 34.09 13.02 6.31
C PRO A 518 34.97 12.69 7.52
N THR A 519 35.47 11.46 7.57
CA THR A 519 36.62 11.06 8.39
C THR A 519 37.82 11.99 8.24
N PHE A 520 38.11 12.49 7.04
CA PHE A 520 39.17 13.45 6.71
C PHE A 520 38.87 14.88 7.20
N ILE A 521 37.67 15.14 7.73
CA ILE A 521 37.31 16.46 8.24
C ILE A 521 37.88 16.58 9.65
N LEU A 522 39.15 16.97 9.64
CA LEU A 522 40.02 17.13 10.79
C LEU A 522 39.59 18.27 11.73
N ARG A 523 38.42 18.87 11.52
CA ARG A 523 37.57 19.43 12.56
C ARG A 523 36.20 19.70 11.95
N ASP A 524 35.32 18.70 11.89
CA ASP A 524 33.91 19.06 11.74
C ASP A 524 33.44 19.68 13.05
N THR A 525 33.26 21.00 13.03
CA THR A 525 32.78 21.88 14.10
C THR A 525 31.28 21.67 14.36
N THR A 526 30.73 20.50 14.03
CA THR A 526 29.30 20.15 14.08
C THR A 526 28.89 19.41 15.34
N ILE A 527 29.82 18.71 16.00
CA ILE A 527 29.59 18.09 17.30
C ILE A 527 30.38 18.84 18.36
N MET A 528 29.71 19.72 19.11
CA MET A 528 30.28 20.54 20.18
C MET A 528 31.38 21.52 19.71
N ASN A 529 31.00 22.51 18.89
CA ASN A 529 31.86 23.69 18.71
C ASN A 529 31.88 24.56 19.97
N ARG A 530 32.94 25.35 20.14
CA ARG A 530 33.03 26.43 21.13
C ARG A 530 31.97 27.52 20.93
N GLU A 531 31.39 27.64 19.73
CA GLU A 531 30.25 28.52 19.43
C GLU A 531 28.88 27.90 19.77
N MET A 532 28.84 26.59 20.08
CA MET A 532 27.64 25.91 20.58
C MET A 532 27.58 25.88 22.12
N LEU A 533 28.71 26.18 22.79
CA LEU A 533 28.85 26.41 24.22
C LEU A 533 28.72 27.91 24.50
#